data_AF-A0A385ACE4-F1
#
_entry.id   AF-A0A385ACE4-F1
#
_cell.length_a   1.000
_cell.length_b   1.000
_cell.length_c   1.000
_cell.angle_alpha   90.00
_cell.angle_beta   90.00
_cell.angle_gamma   90.00
#
_symmetry.space_group_name_H-M   'P 1'
#
loop_
_entity.id
_entity.type
_entity.pdbx_description
1 polymer ?
#
loop_
_entity_poly.entity_id
_entity_poly.type
_entity_poly.pdbx_seq_one_letter_code
_entity_poly.pdbx_strand_id
1 'polypeptide(L)'
;MEQLLILISVIQKNILNIPFFSQAAFLGILIILYRRLVDHISLEPLDNLKLRHYAFIGVLALSQLLAFIGLTNEGYGIGSILKKFIIAMITVANFLILYFVMNLLMRNDYQIKKIVTGNFWAFVLLIGICLVQIICVFLGGRLESIVELIGRYLEYHNILNPGSFEKISYTQSTQRVNGLYAESGFLAGVLAIGFAPFIISAMKNKINLFFPNSCYHGWFYYGLFAVLMGVLVLAKTSTGILAVVVMALLLLWAVKGRERLNLIVLYVIAGLLLALIVMRVPALKNMLLSFTVGKTDSDSTTMRLLATQAVFITVLKNPLIGVGFGQTSHFNFINAPSSVKQLAEYQLFLKNKEFPDQSAWGAVLAQFGLIIGIIIVIYIIHLLLDLKKSTKWLQIHQITGYQYDQAIYDSAVYFTIIFLVLGMLSIQWSFDLFILIFFFFVNYRHYLNRKITNNLKDGEVYIYD
;
A
#
# COMPACT_ATOMS: atom_id res chain seq x y z
N MET A 1 -12.18 15.06 11.36
CA MET A 1 -12.69 13.93 10.56
C MET A 1 -11.65 13.42 9.57
N GLU A 2 -10.93 14.33 8.92
CA GLU A 2 -9.91 14.09 7.90
C GLU A 2 -8.76 13.20 8.39
N GLN A 3 -8.32 13.39 9.63
CA GLN A 3 -7.30 12.56 10.27
C GLN A 3 -7.77 11.11 10.50
N LEU A 4 -9.06 10.92 10.79
CA LEU A 4 -9.63 9.61 11.11
C LEU A 4 -9.74 8.71 9.89
N LEU A 5 -9.85 9.27 8.68
CA LEU A 5 -9.97 8.49 7.44
C LEU A 5 -8.76 7.56 7.24
N ILE A 6 -7.55 8.08 7.40
CA ILE A 6 -6.32 7.27 7.24
C ILE A 6 -6.11 6.35 8.45
N LEU A 7 -6.52 6.77 9.64
CA LEU A 7 -6.47 5.91 10.83
C LEU A 7 -7.35 4.65 10.66
N ILE A 8 -8.56 4.83 10.13
CA ILE A 8 -9.53 3.76 9.95
C ILE A 8 -9.10 2.84 8.80
N SER A 9 -8.49 3.34 7.73
CA SER A 9 -8.04 2.50 6.61
C SER A 9 -6.95 1.47 6.97
N VAL A 10 -6.30 1.62 8.13
CA VAL A 10 -5.33 0.64 8.66
C VAL A 10 -6.02 -0.56 9.33
N ILE A 11 -7.23 -0.39 9.85
CA ILE A 11 -7.96 -1.46 10.56
C ILE A 11 -8.65 -2.33 9.53
N GLN A 12 -8.13 -3.49 9.15
CA GLN A 12 -8.65 -4.25 7.99
C GLN A 12 -9.78 -5.25 8.31
N LYS A 13 -10.39 -5.23 9.51
CA LYS A 13 -11.34 -6.28 9.89
C LYS A 13 -12.63 -6.26 9.05
N ASN A 14 -13.09 -7.43 8.61
CA ASN A 14 -14.44 -7.59 8.07
C ASN A 14 -15.48 -7.48 9.21
N ILE A 15 -16.22 -6.36 9.25
CA ILE A 15 -17.38 -6.12 10.10
C ILE A 15 -18.59 -6.62 9.29
N LEU A 16 -19.40 -7.50 9.88
CA LEU A 16 -20.64 -8.05 9.30
C LEU A 16 -20.47 -8.87 7.99
N ASN A 17 -19.32 -9.55 7.80
CA ASN A 17 -18.98 -10.27 6.55
C ASN A 17 -18.94 -9.40 5.28
N ILE A 18 -19.03 -8.07 5.43
CA ILE A 18 -18.80 -7.16 4.33
C ILE A 18 -17.29 -6.93 4.24
N PRO A 19 -16.64 -7.17 3.08
CA PRO A 19 -15.21 -6.97 2.91
C PRO A 19 -14.80 -5.59 3.44
N PHE A 20 -13.69 -5.46 4.14
CA PHE A 20 -13.25 -4.19 4.73
C PHE A 20 -13.27 -3.00 3.74
N PHE A 21 -13.02 -3.26 2.45
CA PHE A 21 -13.21 -2.35 1.32
C PHE A 21 -14.58 -1.61 1.33
N SER A 22 -15.64 -2.28 1.77
CA SER A 22 -16.97 -1.69 1.92
C SER A 22 -17.11 -0.74 3.11
N GLN A 23 -16.27 -0.88 4.15
CA GLN A 23 -16.33 -0.08 5.37
C GLN A 23 -15.62 1.24 5.22
N ALA A 24 -14.45 1.28 4.56
CA ALA A 24 -13.81 2.55 4.20
C ALA A 24 -14.72 3.36 3.26
N ALA A 25 -15.39 2.69 2.32
CA ALA A 25 -16.43 3.27 1.49
C ALA A 25 -17.65 3.75 2.30
N PHE A 26 -18.14 2.96 3.26
CA PHE A 26 -19.26 3.31 4.14
C PHE A 26 -18.93 4.52 5.03
N LEU A 27 -17.72 4.58 5.59
CA LEU A 27 -17.24 5.71 6.37
C LEU A 27 -17.02 6.93 5.48
N GLY A 28 -16.59 6.71 4.25
CA GLY A 28 -16.58 7.70 3.18
C GLY A 28 -17.96 8.29 2.91
N ILE A 29 -18.98 7.43 2.77
CA ILE A 29 -20.38 7.83 2.62
C ILE A 29 -20.87 8.60 3.85
N LEU A 30 -20.54 8.15 5.07
CA LEU A 30 -20.86 8.89 6.29
C LEU A 30 -20.18 10.25 6.35
N ILE A 31 -18.94 10.38 5.87
CA ILE A 31 -18.24 11.67 5.77
C ILE A 31 -18.92 12.57 4.72
N ILE A 32 -19.35 12.01 3.58
CA ILE A 32 -20.09 12.73 2.55
C ILE A 32 -21.43 13.24 3.13
N LEU A 33 -22.16 12.38 3.83
CA LEU A 33 -23.42 12.72 4.49
C LEU A 33 -23.22 13.76 5.59
N TYR A 34 -22.20 13.61 6.44
CA TYR A 34 -21.84 14.58 7.47
C TYR A 34 -21.53 15.95 6.86
N ARG A 35 -20.67 16.02 5.83
CA ARG A 35 -20.33 17.28 5.15
C ARG A 35 -21.56 17.93 4.50
N ARG A 36 -22.49 17.13 3.99
CA ARG A 36 -23.75 17.62 3.41
C ARG A 36 -24.72 18.15 4.47
N LEU A 37 -24.84 17.43 5.59
CA LEU A 37 -25.81 17.72 6.65
C LEU A 37 -25.34 18.83 7.60
N VAL A 38 -24.03 18.93 7.85
CA VAL A 38 -23.46 19.87 8.85
C VAL A 38 -22.83 21.09 8.18
N ASP A 39 -22.08 20.90 7.09
CA ASP A 39 -21.34 22.02 6.48
C ASP A 39 -22.10 22.66 5.29
N HIS A 40 -23.32 22.19 4.97
CA HIS A 40 -24.16 22.66 3.86
C HIS A 40 -23.43 22.82 2.51
N ILE A 41 -22.42 21.99 2.28
CA ILE A 41 -21.56 22.08 1.10
C ILE A 41 -22.33 21.61 -0.15
N SER A 42 -22.35 22.43 -1.21
CA SER A 42 -22.84 22.03 -2.53
C SER A 42 -21.95 20.93 -3.13
N LEU A 43 -22.59 19.92 -3.73
CA LEU A 43 -21.93 18.81 -4.43
C LEU A 43 -21.64 19.11 -5.91
N GLU A 44 -21.68 20.38 -6.31
CA GLU A 44 -21.50 20.84 -7.70
C GLU A 44 -20.26 20.29 -8.45
N PRO A 45 -19.13 19.87 -7.82
CA PRO A 45 -18.04 19.22 -8.54
C PRO A 45 -18.39 17.87 -9.18
N LEU A 46 -19.54 17.25 -8.85
CA LEU A 46 -19.95 15.96 -9.41
C LEU A 46 -20.50 16.04 -10.84
N ASP A 47 -20.89 17.23 -11.33
CA ASP A 47 -21.63 17.32 -12.59
C ASP A 47 -20.75 17.28 -13.85
N ASN A 48 -19.49 17.72 -13.79
CA ASN A 48 -18.58 17.78 -14.95
C ASN A 48 -17.67 16.54 -15.15
N LEU A 49 -17.72 15.53 -14.27
CA LEU A 49 -16.90 14.31 -14.37
C LEU A 49 -17.60 13.12 -15.05
N LYS A 50 -18.88 13.23 -15.40
CA LYS A 50 -19.75 12.10 -15.76
C LYS A 50 -19.22 11.22 -16.92
N LEU A 51 -18.84 11.79 -18.06
CA LEU A 51 -18.55 11.02 -19.29
C LEU A 51 -17.30 10.13 -19.21
N ARG A 52 -16.20 10.62 -18.61
CA ARG A 52 -14.95 9.85 -18.46
C ARG A 52 -15.08 8.69 -17.46
N HIS A 53 -15.93 8.85 -16.45
CA HIS A 53 -16.18 7.81 -15.44
C HIS A 53 -17.13 6.75 -15.99
N TYR A 54 -18.17 7.13 -16.74
CA TYR A 54 -19.00 6.18 -17.47
C TYR A 54 -18.21 5.43 -18.55
N ALA A 55 -17.25 6.07 -19.22
CA ALA A 55 -16.36 5.40 -20.17
C ALA A 55 -15.41 4.41 -19.48
N PHE A 56 -14.83 4.75 -18.32
CA PHE A 56 -13.99 3.83 -17.55
C PHE A 56 -14.78 2.63 -17.00
N ILE A 57 -15.96 2.88 -16.43
CA ILE A 57 -16.91 1.84 -15.98
C ILE A 57 -17.35 0.98 -17.17
N GLY A 58 -17.61 1.60 -18.33
CA GLY A 58 -18.00 0.90 -19.56
C GLY A 58 -16.89 0.02 -20.14
N VAL A 59 -15.63 0.48 -20.16
CA VAL A 59 -14.46 -0.30 -20.60
C VAL A 59 -14.20 -1.47 -19.64
N LEU A 60 -14.35 -1.26 -18.33
CA LEU A 60 -14.25 -2.33 -17.35
C LEU A 60 -15.40 -3.34 -17.51
N ALA A 61 -16.64 -2.90 -17.64
CA ALA A 61 -17.79 -3.76 -17.89
C ALA A 61 -17.64 -4.57 -19.19
N LEU A 62 -17.10 -3.96 -20.25
CA LEU A 62 -16.81 -4.62 -21.53
C LEU A 62 -15.67 -5.65 -21.40
N SER A 63 -14.57 -5.32 -20.70
CA SER A 63 -13.47 -6.27 -20.44
C SER A 63 -13.96 -7.52 -19.69
N GLN A 64 -14.92 -7.35 -18.77
CA GLN A 64 -15.51 -8.45 -18.02
C GLN A 64 -16.55 -9.23 -18.83
N LEU A 65 -17.32 -8.58 -19.71
CA LEU A 65 -18.25 -9.25 -20.63
C LEU A 65 -17.48 -10.15 -21.62
N LEU A 66 -16.32 -9.70 -22.11
CA LEU A 66 -15.46 -10.52 -22.97
C LEU A 66 -14.84 -11.71 -22.21
N ALA A 67 -14.46 -11.52 -20.94
CA ALA A 67 -14.01 -12.61 -20.07
C ALA A 67 -15.14 -13.61 -19.74
N PHE A 68 -16.38 -13.13 -19.58
CA PHE A 68 -17.57 -13.97 -19.39
C PHE A 68 -17.80 -14.89 -20.60
N ILE A 69 -17.72 -14.35 -21.83
CA ILE A 69 -17.90 -15.12 -23.08
C ILE A 69 -16.77 -16.16 -23.28
N GLY A 70 -15.53 -15.81 -22.94
CA GLY A 70 -14.39 -16.73 -23.04
C GLY A 70 -14.50 -17.94 -22.11
N LEU A 71 -14.97 -17.74 -20.87
CA LEU A 71 -15.01 -18.76 -19.82
C LEU A 71 -16.27 -19.66 -19.88
N THR A 72 -17.38 -19.18 -20.46
CA THR A 72 -18.55 -20.03 -20.76
C THR A 72 -18.25 -21.09 -21.80
N ASN A 73 -17.31 -20.82 -22.72
CA ASN A 73 -16.87 -21.79 -23.72
C ASN A 73 -16.00 -22.92 -23.14
N GLU A 74 -15.50 -22.78 -21.89
CA GLU A 74 -14.64 -23.76 -21.21
C GLU A 74 -15.37 -24.57 -20.11
N GLY A 75 -16.69 -24.43 -19.96
CA GLY A 75 -17.51 -25.29 -19.09
C GLY A 75 -17.54 -24.92 -17.60
N TYR A 76 -17.17 -23.69 -17.22
CA TYR A 76 -17.27 -23.22 -15.83
C TYR A 76 -18.72 -22.91 -15.41
N GLY A 77 -19.07 -23.23 -14.16
CA GLY A 77 -20.38 -22.93 -13.58
C GLY A 77 -20.65 -21.42 -13.48
N ILE A 78 -21.72 -20.96 -14.12
CA ILE A 78 -22.14 -19.55 -14.29
C ILE A 78 -22.14 -18.77 -12.96
N GLY A 79 -22.53 -19.41 -11.84
CA GLY A 79 -22.58 -18.77 -10.53
C GLY A 79 -21.22 -18.33 -9.96
N SER A 80 -20.14 -19.05 -10.29
CA SER A 80 -18.78 -18.70 -9.83
C SER A 80 -18.20 -17.49 -10.56
N ILE A 81 -18.55 -17.34 -11.85
CA ILE A 81 -18.15 -16.22 -12.69
C ILE A 81 -18.92 -14.95 -12.28
N LEU A 82 -20.24 -15.06 -12.08
CA LEU A 82 -21.08 -13.95 -11.63
C LEU A 82 -20.62 -13.40 -10.27
N LYS A 83 -20.23 -14.27 -9.34
CA LYS A 83 -19.68 -13.87 -8.04
C LYS A 83 -18.40 -13.04 -8.19
N LYS A 84 -17.46 -13.48 -9.03
CA LYS A 84 -16.20 -12.75 -9.27
C LYS A 84 -16.43 -11.42 -9.98
N PHE A 85 -17.40 -11.36 -10.91
CA PHE A 85 -17.85 -10.12 -11.53
C PHE A 85 -18.39 -9.11 -10.51
N ILE A 86 -19.27 -9.55 -9.60
CA ILE A 86 -19.81 -8.69 -8.53
C ILE A 86 -18.67 -8.16 -7.65
N ILE A 87 -17.69 -9.00 -7.28
CA ILE A 87 -16.54 -8.57 -6.48
C ILE A 87 -15.69 -7.53 -7.24
N ALA A 88 -15.49 -7.71 -8.54
CA ALA A 88 -14.78 -6.73 -9.38
C ALA A 88 -15.50 -5.37 -9.39
N MET A 89 -16.82 -5.37 -9.59
CA MET A 89 -17.64 -4.15 -9.58
C MET A 89 -17.63 -3.45 -8.21
N ILE A 90 -17.68 -4.21 -7.11
CA ILE A 90 -17.54 -3.67 -5.75
C ILE A 90 -16.14 -3.04 -5.58
N THR A 91 -15.09 -3.68 -6.07
CA THR A 91 -13.71 -3.15 -5.98
C THR A 91 -13.59 -1.81 -6.72
N VAL A 92 -14.15 -1.72 -7.93
CA VAL A 92 -14.16 -0.48 -8.73
C VAL A 92 -14.99 0.61 -8.04
N ALA A 93 -16.18 0.26 -7.55
CA ALA A 93 -17.03 1.18 -6.79
C ALA A 93 -16.30 1.71 -5.55
N ASN A 94 -15.54 0.87 -4.85
CA ASN A 94 -14.72 1.30 -3.72
C ASN A 94 -13.65 2.32 -4.16
N PHE A 95 -12.92 2.07 -5.25
CA PHE A 95 -11.94 3.03 -5.75
C PHE A 95 -12.56 4.39 -6.07
N LEU A 96 -13.75 4.40 -6.69
CA LEU A 96 -14.48 5.65 -6.96
C LEU A 96 -14.87 6.37 -5.66
N ILE A 97 -15.40 5.65 -4.68
CA ILE A 97 -15.77 6.24 -3.38
C ILE A 97 -14.55 6.85 -2.69
N LEU A 98 -13.43 6.13 -2.61
CA LEU A 98 -12.20 6.63 -2.00
C LEU A 98 -11.68 7.88 -2.72
N TYR A 99 -11.75 7.91 -4.05
CA TYR A 99 -11.41 9.10 -4.83
C TYR A 99 -12.31 10.30 -4.48
N PHE A 100 -13.63 10.11 -4.44
CA PHE A 100 -14.58 11.19 -4.12
C PHE A 100 -14.40 11.70 -2.69
N VAL A 101 -14.21 10.81 -1.72
CA VAL A 101 -13.93 11.18 -0.33
C VAL A 101 -12.69 12.04 -0.26
N MET A 102 -11.60 11.61 -0.90
CA MET A 102 -10.35 12.37 -0.90
C MET A 102 -10.50 13.76 -1.55
N ASN A 103 -11.21 13.83 -2.67
CA ASN A 103 -11.51 15.10 -3.35
C ASN A 103 -12.30 16.06 -2.44
N LEU A 104 -13.36 15.57 -1.79
CA LEU A 104 -14.19 16.38 -0.90
C LEU A 104 -13.43 16.88 0.34
N LEU A 105 -12.47 16.09 0.84
CA LEU A 105 -11.66 16.45 1.98
C LEU A 105 -10.50 17.40 1.65
N MET A 106 -10.03 17.47 0.40
CA MET A 106 -8.86 18.28 0.01
C MET A 106 -9.25 19.61 -0.64
N ARG A 107 -9.81 20.55 0.13
CA ARG A 107 -10.18 21.88 -0.38
C ARG A 107 -9.15 22.96 -0.10
N ASN A 108 -8.47 22.89 1.04
CA ASN A 108 -7.51 23.90 1.48
C ASN A 108 -6.29 23.29 2.18
N ASP A 109 -5.26 24.12 2.41
CA ASP A 109 -4.02 23.72 3.08
C ASP A 109 -4.24 23.06 4.44
N TYR A 110 -5.18 23.59 5.23
CA TYR A 110 -5.46 23.08 6.56
C TYR A 110 -5.92 21.62 6.54
N GLN A 111 -6.84 21.28 5.64
CA GLN A 111 -7.34 19.92 5.50
C GLN A 111 -6.26 18.96 4.97
N ILE A 112 -5.46 19.41 4.00
CA ILE A 112 -4.34 18.63 3.47
C ILE A 112 -3.35 18.29 4.58
N LYS A 113 -2.96 19.29 5.38
CA LYS A 113 -2.09 19.09 6.55
C LYS A 113 -2.70 18.12 7.56
N LYS A 114 -4.00 18.20 7.80
CA LYS A 114 -4.71 17.23 8.66
C LYS A 114 -4.67 15.81 8.11
N ILE A 115 -4.85 15.61 6.80
CA ILE A 115 -4.75 14.27 6.18
C ILE A 115 -3.33 13.72 6.40
N VAL A 116 -2.29 14.52 6.14
CA VAL A 116 -0.89 14.11 6.36
C VAL A 116 -0.60 13.84 7.85
N THR A 117 -1.17 14.61 8.77
CA THR A 117 -1.09 14.32 10.22
C THR A 117 -1.83 13.01 10.56
N GLY A 118 -2.94 12.72 9.89
CA GLY A 118 -3.68 11.46 10.03
C GLY A 118 -2.85 10.25 9.61
N ASN A 119 -2.04 10.39 8.55
CA ASN A 119 -1.05 9.39 8.15
C ASN A 119 -0.04 9.10 9.28
N PHE A 120 0.44 10.13 9.98
CA PHE A 120 1.30 9.94 11.16
C PHE A 120 0.61 9.18 12.30
N TRP A 121 -0.62 9.55 12.67
CA TRP A 121 -1.33 8.84 13.74
C TRP A 121 -1.67 7.40 13.38
N ALA A 122 -1.99 7.14 12.11
CA ALA A 122 -2.18 5.79 11.61
C ALA A 122 -0.89 4.95 11.68
N PHE A 123 0.24 5.55 11.34
CA PHE A 123 1.56 4.94 11.52
C PHE A 123 1.82 4.62 13.00
N VAL A 124 1.61 5.58 13.91
CA VAL A 124 1.82 5.39 15.35
C VAL A 124 0.95 4.27 15.90
N LEU A 125 -0.34 4.23 15.54
CA LEU A 125 -1.27 3.17 15.95
C LEU A 125 -0.78 1.79 15.46
N LEU A 126 -0.41 1.68 14.18
CA LEU A 126 0.06 0.43 13.62
C LEU A 126 1.37 -0.05 14.25
N ILE A 127 2.32 0.85 14.46
CA ILE A 127 3.59 0.54 15.15
C ILE A 127 3.33 0.13 16.60
N GLY A 128 2.44 0.81 17.32
CA GLY A 128 2.05 0.43 18.68
C GLY A 128 1.53 -1.00 18.75
N ILE A 129 0.65 -1.39 17.83
CA ILE A 129 0.15 -2.77 17.70
C ILE A 129 1.29 -3.74 17.39
N CYS A 130 2.16 -3.39 16.44
CA CYS A 130 3.31 -4.23 16.09
C CYS A 130 4.25 -4.44 17.28
N LEU A 131 4.49 -3.40 18.09
CA LEU A 131 5.34 -3.51 19.29
C LEU A 131 4.74 -4.46 20.32
N VAL A 132 3.42 -4.40 20.56
CA VAL A 132 2.72 -5.36 21.44
C VAL A 132 2.89 -6.80 20.92
N GLN A 133 2.71 -7.02 19.62
CA GLN A 133 2.91 -8.33 18.99
C GLN A 133 4.37 -8.80 19.07
N ILE A 134 5.35 -7.92 18.84
CA ILE A 134 6.79 -8.21 18.98
C ILE A 134 7.09 -8.65 20.42
N ILE A 135 6.61 -7.91 21.42
CA ILE A 135 6.81 -8.26 22.84
C ILE A 135 6.24 -9.65 23.13
N CYS A 136 5.05 -9.96 22.63
CA CYS A 136 4.42 -11.27 22.80
C CYS A 136 5.25 -12.42 22.19
N VAL A 137 5.78 -12.22 20.98
CA VAL A 137 6.59 -13.22 20.28
C VAL A 137 7.94 -13.44 20.98
N PHE A 138 8.61 -12.38 21.43
CA PHE A 138 9.96 -12.49 22.00
C PHE A 138 10.00 -12.82 23.50
N LEU A 139 8.96 -12.47 24.28
CA LEU A 139 8.90 -12.75 25.72
C LEU A 139 8.03 -13.97 26.08
N GLY A 140 7.76 -14.87 25.12
CA GLY A 140 7.14 -16.17 25.39
C GLY A 140 5.68 -16.08 25.84
N GLY A 141 4.86 -15.30 25.13
CA GLY A 141 3.41 -15.26 25.36
C GLY A 141 2.94 -14.23 26.40
N ARG A 142 3.85 -13.41 26.94
CA ARG A 142 3.46 -12.24 27.72
C ARG A 142 2.65 -11.30 26.82
N LEU A 143 1.47 -10.87 27.27
CA LEU A 143 0.45 -10.14 26.49
C LEU A 143 -0.36 -10.99 25.49
N GLU A 144 -0.35 -12.33 25.59
CA GLU A 144 -1.18 -13.19 24.75
C GLU A 144 -2.66 -12.79 24.75
N SER A 145 -3.24 -12.43 25.91
CA SER A 145 -4.63 -11.97 26.00
C SER A 145 -4.89 -10.67 25.23
N ILE A 146 -3.92 -9.76 25.18
CA ILE A 146 -4.04 -8.51 24.42
C ILE A 146 -3.93 -8.81 22.93
N VAL A 147 -2.97 -9.65 22.52
CA VAL A 147 -2.82 -10.09 21.13
C VAL A 147 -4.03 -10.88 20.67
N GLU A 148 -4.65 -11.69 21.53
CA GLU A 148 -5.90 -12.38 21.24
C GLU A 148 -7.07 -11.41 21.08
N LEU A 149 -7.16 -10.38 21.92
CA LEU A 149 -8.19 -9.33 21.80
C LEU A 149 -8.02 -8.56 20.48
N ILE A 150 -6.79 -8.17 20.14
CA ILE A 150 -6.46 -7.54 18.85
C ILE A 150 -6.83 -8.48 17.70
N GLY A 151 -6.44 -9.75 17.78
CA GLY A 151 -6.81 -10.80 16.83
C GLY A 151 -8.31 -10.87 16.63
N ARG A 152 -9.05 -11.03 17.72
CA ARG A 152 -10.51 -11.21 17.71
C ARG A 152 -11.24 -9.98 17.16
N TYR A 153 -10.78 -8.76 17.45
CA TYR A 153 -11.54 -7.54 17.18
C TYR A 153 -11.00 -6.64 16.07
N LEU A 154 -9.74 -6.76 15.68
CA LEU A 154 -9.08 -5.84 14.75
C LEU A 154 -8.31 -6.52 13.61
N GLU A 155 -7.76 -7.73 13.81
CA GLU A 155 -7.05 -8.44 12.74
C GLU A 155 -8.01 -8.90 11.64
N TYR A 156 -7.54 -8.83 10.40
CA TYR A 156 -8.20 -9.47 9.26
C TYR A 156 -7.81 -10.94 9.18
N HIS A 157 -8.82 -11.82 9.27
CA HIS A 157 -8.67 -13.24 8.95
C HIS A 157 -9.09 -13.50 7.51
N ASN A 158 -8.31 -14.32 6.81
CA ASN A 158 -8.72 -14.80 5.51
C ASN A 158 -9.89 -15.77 5.68
N ILE A 159 -11.12 -15.28 5.48
CA ILE A 159 -12.38 -16.03 5.65
C ILE A 159 -12.43 -17.30 4.78
N LEU A 160 -11.63 -17.35 3.72
CA LEU A 160 -11.53 -18.48 2.80
C LEU A 160 -10.75 -19.67 3.36
N ASN A 161 -10.01 -19.48 4.47
CA ASN A 161 -9.28 -20.55 5.15
C ASN A 161 -9.46 -20.48 6.68
N PRO A 162 -10.68 -20.69 7.20
CA PRO A 162 -10.97 -20.55 8.63
C PRO A 162 -10.27 -21.62 9.51
N GLY A 163 -9.68 -22.65 8.91
CA GLY A 163 -8.91 -23.68 9.60
C GLY A 163 -7.38 -23.53 9.53
N SER A 164 -6.85 -22.46 8.94
CA SER A 164 -5.38 -22.32 8.72
C SER A 164 -4.61 -21.82 9.93
N PHE A 165 -5.28 -21.43 11.02
CA PHE A 165 -4.66 -20.90 12.22
C PHE A 165 -5.12 -21.70 13.45
N GLU A 166 -4.16 -22.24 14.20
CA GLU A 166 -4.43 -22.99 15.43
C GLU A 166 -4.98 -22.08 16.56
N LYS A 167 -4.70 -20.77 16.50
CA LYS A 167 -5.13 -19.75 17.47
C LYS A 167 -5.82 -18.57 16.77
N ILE A 168 -6.53 -17.77 17.56
CA ILE A 168 -7.34 -16.63 17.07
C ILE A 168 -6.48 -15.55 16.41
N SER A 169 -5.30 -15.21 16.92
CA SER A 169 -4.41 -14.24 16.23
C SER A 169 -3.40 -14.94 15.32
N TYR A 170 -3.09 -14.31 14.19
CA TYR A 170 -1.99 -14.73 13.31
C TYR A 170 -0.65 -14.76 14.06
N THR A 171 -0.42 -13.76 14.92
CA THR A 171 0.82 -13.64 15.70
C THR A 171 0.97 -14.82 16.65
N GLN A 172 -0.11 -15.24 17.30
CA GLN A 172 -0.09 -16.39 18.21
C GLN A 172 0.13 -17.71 17.46
N SER A 173 -0.48 -17.86 16.29
CA SER A 173 -0.41 -19.09 15.48
C SER A 173 0.94 -19.26 14.78
N THR A 174 1.54 -18.17 14.32
CA THR A 174 2.73 -18.22 13.44
C THR A 174 4.00 -17.69 14.09
N GLN A 175 3.91 -17.09 15.29
CA GLN A 175 5.03 -16.43 15.98
C GLN A 175 5.70 -15.33 15.12
N ARG A 176 4.87 -14.62 14.34
CA ARG A 176 5.27 -13.54 13.42
C ARG A 176 4.31 -12.36 13.52
N VAL A 177 4.84 -11.17 13.36
CA VAL A 177 4.11 -9.91 13.52
C VAL A 177 3.40 -9.56 12.22
N ASN A 178 2.09 -9.34 12.27
CA ASN A 178 1.25 -8.99 11.12
C ASN A 178 0.51 -7.65 11.28
N GLY A 179 0.65 -6.98 12.42
CA GLY A 179 -0.14 -5.80 12.74
C GLY A 179 -1.61 -6.16 12.73
N LEU A 180 -2.35 -5.68 11.73
CA LEU A 180 -3.78 -5.98 11.55
C LEU A 180 -4.09 -6.74 10.24
N TYR A 181 -3.06 -7.16 9.50
CA TYR A 181 -3.20 -7.72 8.16
C TYR A 181 -3.19 -9.25 8.17
N ALA A 182 -3.73 -9.88 7.12
CA ALA A 182 -3.77 -11.35 7.01
C ALA A 182 -2.38 -12.01 7.11
N GLU A 183 -1.33 -11.31 6.65
CA GLU A 183 0.04 -11.82 6.65
C GLU A 183 1.07 -10.73 6.99
N SER A 184 2.18 -11.17 7.57
CA SER A 184 3.35 -10.32 7.84
C SER A 184 3.96 -9.65 6.59
N GLY A 185 3.78 -10.24 5.40
CA GLY A 185 4.24 -9.65 4.13
C GLY A 185 3.40 -8.44 3.71
N PHE A 186 2.11 -8.48 4.02
CA PHE A 186 1.16 -7.40 3.75
C PHE A 186 1.40 -6.20 4.66
N LEU A 187 1.65 -6.44 5.95
CA LEU A 187 2.11 -5.41 6.88
C LEU A 187 3.36 -4.69 6.34
N ALA A 188 4.33 -5.45 5.84
CA ALA A 188 5.57 -4.88 5.33
C ALA A 188 5.32 -3.93 4.15
N GLY A 189 4.44 -4.33 3.21
CA GLY A 189 4.00 -3.46 2.12
C GLY A 189 3.34 -2.18 2.64
N VAL A 190 2.43 -2.30 3.62
CA VAL A 190 1.72 -1.16 4.23
C VAL A 190 2.67 -0.17 4.87
N LEU A 191 3.61 -0.65 5.67
CA LEU A 191 4.60 0.19 6.34
C LEU A 191 5.50 0.93 5.34
N ALA A 192 6.01 0.20 4.36
CA ALA A 192 6.97 0.73 3.41
C ALA A 192 6.32 1.64 2.34
N ILE A 193 5.18 1.27 1.80
CA ILE A 193 4.49 2.04 0.75
C ILE A 193 3.67 3.17 1.37
N GLY A 194 2.98 2.91 2.48
CA GLY A 194 2.02 3.86 3.06
C GLY A 194 2.64 4.97 3.91
N PHE A 195 3.72 4.68 4.63
CA PHE A 195 4.25 5.60 5.65
C PHE A 195 5.69 6.08 5.36
N ALA A 196 6.57 5.18 4.90
CA ALA A 196 7.96 5.55 4.63
C ALA A 196 8.17 6.71 3.64
N PRO A 197 7.37 6.89 2.56
CA PRO A 197 7.56 8.00 1.63
C PRO A 197 7.50 9.37 2.31
N PHE A 198 6.57 9.55 3.23
CA PHE A 198 6.39 10.80 3.98
C PHE A 198 7.56 11.04 4.95
N ILE A 199 8.05 10.00 5.61
CA ILE A 199 9.20 10.08 6.53
C ILE A 199 10.47 10.46 5.76
N ILE A 200 10.79 9.73 4.69
CA ILE A 200 12.00 9.97 3.87
C ILE A 200 11.94 11.37 3.25
N SER A 201 10.77 11.79 2.77
CA SER A 201 10.60 13.12 2.19
C SER A 201 10.78 14.26 3.20
N ALA A 202 10.22 14.10 4.41
CA ALA A 202 10.41 15.07 5.49
C ALA A 202 11.90 15.23 5.85
N MET A 203 12.65 14.12 5.90
CA MET A 203 14.10 14.12 6.14
C MET A 203 14.87 14.83 5.04
N LYS A 204 14.57 14.54 3.77
CA LYS A 204 15.20 15.20 2.61
C LYS A 204 15.01 16.71 2.62
N ASN A 205 13.78 17.14 2.86
CA ASN A 205 13.39 18.55 2.75
C ASN A 205 13.62 19.32 4.06
N LYS A 206 14.01 18.64 5.15
CA LYS A 206 14.22 19.22 6.49
C LYS A 206 13.00 19.99 7.00
N ILE A 207 11.81 19.46 6.74
CA ILE A 207 10.55 20.06 7.19
C ILE A 207 9.80 19.13 8.11
N ASN A 208 9.03 19.69 9.03
CA ASN A 208 8.10 18.92 9.84
C ASN A 208 6.81 18.68 9.07
N LEU A 209 6.80 17.62 8.26
CA LEU A 209 5.69 17.27 7.38
C LEU A 209 4.41 16.90 8.15
N PHE A 210 4.55 16.27 9.32
CA PHE A 210 3.40 15.79 10.11
C PHE A 210 2.86 16.87 11.06
N PHE A 211 3.71 17.80 11.50
CA PHE A 211 3.34 18.93 12.35
C PHE A 211 3.89 20.23 11.74
N PRO A 212 3.25 20.77 10.69
CA PRO A 212 3.80 21.87 9.88
C PRO A 212 3.99 23.20 10.62
N ASN A 213 3.36 23.35 11.78
CA ASN A 213 3.48 24.53 12.64
C ASN A 213 4.60 24.38 13.69
N SER A 214 5.33 23.26 13.67
CA SER A 214 6.40 22.95 14.62
C SER A 214 7.75 22.89 13.92
N CYS A 215 8.83 23.21 14.66
CA CYS A 215 10.18 23.13 14.11
C CYS A 215 10.54 21.70 13.70
N TYR A 216 11.37 21.58 12.66
CA TYR A 216 11.93 20.30 12.23
C TYR A 216 12.97 19.81 13.26
N HIS A 217 12.79 18.58 13.71
CA HIS A 217 13.72 17.89 14.60
C HIS A 217 14.22 16.63 13.91
N GLY A 218 15.46 16.64 13.43
CA GLY A 218 16.01 15.52 12.66
C GLY A 218 15.95 14.18 13.42
N TRP A 219 16.26 14.19 14.71
CA TRP A 219 16.24 13.00 15.57
C TRP A 219 14.85 12.35 15.65
N PHE A 220 13.77 13.14 15.57
CA PHE A 220 12.40 12.61 15.55
C PHE A 220 12.18 11.76 14.30
N TYR A 221 12.54 12.26 13.12
CA TYR A 221 12.38 11.52 11.87
C TYR A 221 13.35 10.35 11.73
N TYR A 222 14.60 10.48 12.18
CA TYR A 222 15.52 9.35 12.29
C TYR A 222 14.98 8.25 13.23
N GLY A 223 14.35 8.64 14.35
CA GLY A 223 13.69 7.73 15.27
C GLY A 223 12.51 6.99 14.61
N LEU A 224 11.61 7.70 13.93
CA LEU A 224 10.49 7.09 13.19
C LEU A 224 11.00 6.11 12.12
N PHE A 225 12.02 6.51 11.36
CA PHE A 225 12.63 5.67 10.34
C PHE A 225 13.27 4.42 10.95
N ALA A 226 14.01 4.55 12.05
CA ALA A 226 14.64 3.43 12.74
C ALA A 226 13.60 2.44 13.31
N VAL A 227 12.52 2.94 13.91
CA VAL A 227 11.42 2.10 14.42
C VAL A 227 10.73 1.35 13.28
N LEU A 228 10.43 2.03 12.18
CA LEU A 228 9.84 1.41 10.99
C LEU A 228 10.75 0.32 10.41
N MET A 229 12.05 0.58 10.29
CA MET A 229 13.04 -0.40 9.84
C MET A 229 13.12 -1.60 10.80
N GLY A 230 13.14 -1.34 12.11
CA GLY A 230 13.16 -2.37 13.14
C GLY A 230 11.96 -3.30 13.07
N VAL A 231 10.74 -2.75 12.96
CA VAL A 231 9.52 -3.56 12.81
C VAL A 231 9.56 -4.41 11.53
N LEU A 232 10.06 -3.88 10.41
CA LEU A 232 10.15 -4.62 9.15
C LEU A 232 11.15 -5.79 9.21
N VAL A 233 12.29 -5.61 9.88
CA VAL A 233 13.25 -6.70 10.12
C VAL A 233 12.62 -7.76 11.05
N LEU A 234 11.92 -7.32 12.09
CA LEU A 234 11.28 -8.21 13.08
C LEU A 234 10.01 -8.90 12.57
N ALA A 235 9.37 -8.38 11.52
CA ALA A 235 8.26 -9.03 10.82
C ALA A 235 8.71 -10.30 10.07
N LYS A 236 10.02 -10.54 9.92
CA LYS A 236 10.60 -11.79 9.40
C LYS A 236 10.16 -12.14 7.97
N THR A 237 9.93 -11.18 7.07
CA THR A 237 9.47 -11.46 5.69
C THR A 237 10.46 -11.03 4.61
N SER A 238 10.44 -11.72 3.46
CA SER A 238 11.21 -11.32 2.28
C SER A 238 10.82 -9.91 1.81
N THR A 239 9.52 -9.59 1.84
CA THR A 239 9.00 -8.25 1.55
C THR A 239 9.52 -7.21 2.54
N GLY A 240 9.57 -7.51 3.85
CA GLY A 240 10.11 -6.63 4.87
C GLY A 240 11.61 -6.35 4.69
N ILE A 241 12.40 -7.39 4.40
CA ILE A 241 13.84 -7.23 4.13
C ILE A 241 14.08 -6.40 2.87
N LEU A 242 13.36 -6.68 1.77
CA LEU A 242 13.46 -5.87 0.56
C LEU A 242 13.07 -4.43 0.81
N ALA A 243 11.99 -4.19 1.57
CA ALA A 243 11.56 -2.84 1.95
C ALA A 243 12.64 -2.09 2.72
N VAL A 244 13.28 -2.73 3.69
CA VAL A 244 14.41 -2.18 4.46
C VAL A 244 15.53 -1.72 3.54
N VAL A 245 15.95 -2.58 2.60
CA VAL A 245 17.01 -2.25 1.63
C VAL A 245 16.60 -1.08 0.73
N VAL A 246 15.40 -1.14 0.16
CA VAL A 246 14.90 -0.09 -0.75
C VAL A 246 14.82 1.26 -0.05
N MET A 247 14.26 1.31 1.16
CA MET A 247 14.15 2.58 1.91
C MET A 247 15.51 3.11 2.33
N ALA A 248 16.44 2.24 2.75
CA ALA A 248 17.80 2.66 3.09
C ALA A 248 18.49 3.29 1.88
N LEU A 249 18.38 2.67 0.69
CA LEU A 249 18.91 3.20 -0.57
C LEU A 249 18.22 4.50 -0.98
N LEU A 250 16.89 4.60 -0.83
CA LEU A 250 16.15 5.81 -1.14
C LEU A 250 16.54 6.98 -0.23
N LEU A 251 16.72 6.75 1.07
CA LEU A 251 17.19 7.79 1.97
C LEU A 251 18.63 8.22 1.63
N LEU A 252 19.51 7.28 1.29
CA LEU A 252 20.86 7.59 0.79
C LEU A 252 20.82 8.36 -0.54
N TRP A 253 19.85 8.10 -1.41
CA TRP A 253 19.68 8.86 -2.65
C TRP A 253 19.09 10.25 -2.39
N ALA A 254 18.21 10.38 -1.40
CA ALA A 254 17.54 11.61 -1.02
C ALA A 254 18.49 12.67 -0.42
N VAL A 255 19.43 12.21 0.41
CA VAL A 255 20.35 13.07 1.16
C VAL A 255 21.67 13.27 0.42
N LYS A 256 22.29 14.46 0.54
CA LYS A 256 23.53 14.84 -0.17
C LYS A 256 24.66 15.26 0.77
N GLY A 257 25.89 15.24 0.26
CA GLY A 257 27.07 15.76 0.96
C GLY A 257 27.42 14.99 2.23
N ARG A 258 27.81 15.71 3.29
CA ARG A 258 28.27 15.13 4.56
C ARG A 258 27.21 14.29 5.28
N GLU A 259 25.94 14.66 5.16
CA GLU A 259 24.84 13.89 5.75
C GLU A 259 24.73 12.50 5.12
N ARG A 260 24.99 12.38 3.81
CA ARG A 260 25.02 11.08 3.11
C ARG A 260 26.15 10.19 3.65
N LEU A 261 27.33 10.77 3.85
CA LEU A 261 28.47 10.05 4.43
C LEU A 261 28.15 9.58 5.86
N ASN A 262 27.59 10.46 6.70
CA ASN A 262 27.18 10.11 8.06
C ASN A 262 26.14 8.98 8.07
N LEU A 263 25.19 8.98 7.13
CA LEU A 263 24.23 7.89 6.96
C LEU A 263 24.88 6.56 6.57
N ILE A 264 25.84 6.58 5.65
CA ILE A 264 26.60 5.37 5.28
C ILE A 264 27.32 4.81 6.50
N VAL A 265 28.04 5.67 7.24
CA VAL A 265 28.74 5.27 8.47
C VAL A 265 27.76 4.70 9.50
N LEU A 266 26.61 5.35 9.70
CA LEU A 266 25.55 4.87 10.60
C LEU A 266 25.03 3.50 10.18
N TYR A 267 24.79 3.27 8.89
CA TYR A 267 24.35 1.97 8.38
C TYR A 267 25.39 0.87 8.55
N VAL A 268 26.68 1.19 8.34
CA VAL A 268 27.78 0.25 8.59
C VAL A 268 27.84 -0.10 10.07
N ILE A 269 27.78 0.89 10.97
CA ILE A 269 27.77 0.66 12.42
C ILE A 269 26.54 -0.15 12.82
N ALA A 270 25.35 0.19 12.34
CA ALA A 270 24.12 -0.54 12.62
C ALA A 270 24.19 -1.99 12.11
N GLY A 271 24.75 -2.21 10.92
CA GLY A 271 24.98 -3.55 10.37
C GLY A 271 25.97 -4.38 11.20
N LEU A 272 27.06 -3.77 11.65
CA LEU A 272 28.03 -4.41 12.56
C LEU A 272 27.41 -4.73 13.93
N LEU A 273 26.65 -3.80 14.51
CA LEU A 273 25.92 -4.02 15.75
C LEU A 273 24.90 -5.14 15.60
N LEU A 274 24.14 -5.16 14.50
CA LEU A 274 23.20 -6.25 14.21
C LEU A 274 23.95 -7.58 14.11
N ALA A 275 25.07 -7.64 13.39
CA ALA A 275 25.89 -8.86 13.29
C ALA A 275 26.37 -9.33 14.67
N LEU A 276 26.84 -8.42 15.53
CA LEU A 276 27.26 -8.74 16.90
C LEU A 276 26.09 -9.27 17.76
N ILE A 277 24.92 -8.63 17.70
CA ILE A 277 23.72 -9.08 18.42
C ILE A 277 23.31 -10.47 17.94
N VAL A 278 23.32 -10.71 16.63
CA VAL A 278 22.99 -12.00 16.01
C VAL A 278 23.94 -13.09 16.47
N MET A 279 25.23 -12.80 16.64
CA MET A 279 26.18 -13.76 17.19
C MET A 279 25.92 -14.09 18.66
N ARG A 280 25.35 -13.16 19.43
CA ARG A 280 25.18 -13.27 20.89
C ARG A 280 23.79 -13.74 21.33
N VAL A 281 22.76 -13.56 20.51
CA VAL A 281 21.36 -13.89 20.83
C VAL A 281 20.94 -15.10 19.98
N PRO A 282 20.94 -16.33 20.53
CA PRO A 282 20.61 -17.54 19.77
C PRO A 282 19.24 -17.48 19.10
N ALA A 283 18.25 -16.88 19.76
CA ALA A 283 16.92 -16.69 19.18
C ALA A 283 16.95 -15.84 17.90
N LEU A 284 17.75 -14.76 17.88
CA LEU A 284 17.91 -13.89 16.71
C LEU A 284 18.77 -14.57 15.63
N LYS A 285 19.79 -15.33 16.03
CA LYS A 285 20.62 -16.16 15.13
C LYS A 285 19.79 -17.19 14.38
N ASN A 286 19.03 -18.00 15.12
CA ASN A 286 18.19 -19.05 14.58
C ASN A 286 17.08 -18.47 13.71
N MET A 287 16.51 -17.34 14.13
CA MET A 287 15.58 -16.56 13.31
C MET A 287 16.23 -16.18 11.96
N LEU A 288 17.36 -15.46 11.93
CA LEU A 288 17.96 -15.03 10.66
C LEU A 288 18.43 -16.19 9.78
N LEU A 289 19.08 -17.21 10.37
CA LEU A 289 19.55 -18.38 9.63
C LEU A 289 18.40 -19.16 8.97
N SER A 290 17.24 -19.26 9.63
CA SER A 290 16.03 -19.85 9.04
C SER A 290 15.51 -19.08 7.81
N PHE A 291 15.90 -17.81 7.64
CA PHE A 291 15.50 -16.98 6.50
C PHE A 291 16.56 -16.84 5.42
N THR A 292 17.85 -16.83 5.76
CA THR A 292 18.94 -16.59 4.79
C THR A 292 19.58 -17.86 4.25
N VAL A 293 19.65 -18.93 5.04
CA VAL A 293 20.36 -20.18 4.67
C VAL A 293 19.39 -21.36 4.60
N GLY A 294 18.45 -21.47 5.55
CA GLY A 294 17.48 -22.58 5.59
C GLY A 294 16.34 -22.50 4.58
N LYS A 295 16.16 -21.36 3.89
CA LYS A 295 15.04 -21.16 2.96
C LYS A 295 15.36 -21.53 1.52
N THR A 296 16.63 -21.52 1.13
CA THR A 296 17.11 -21.89 -0.21
C THR A 296 16.83 -23.36 -0.54
N ASP A 297 16.74 -24.21 0.49
CA ASP A 297 16.45 -25.64 0.37
C ASP A 297 14.99 -26.00 0.74
N SER A 298 14.11 -24.99 0.93
CA SER A 298 12.73 -25.22 1.37
C SER A 298 11.73 -25.10 0.20
N ASP A 299 10.78 -26.03 0.15
CA ASP A 299 9.67 -26.08 -0.82
C ASP A 299 8.95 -24.73 -0.98
N SER A 300 8.86 -23.92 0.09
CA SER A 300 8.10 -22.66 0.07
C SER A 300 8.78 -21.52 -0.69
N THR A 301 10.11 -21.39 -0.66
CA THR A 301 10.79 -20.35 -1.46
C THR A 301 10.71 -20.68 -2.94
N THR A 302 10.94 -21.95 -3.28
CA THR A 302 10.77 -22.49 -4.63
C THR A 302 9.32 -22.33 -5.09
N MET A 303 8.34 -22.61 -4.23
CA MET A 303 6.94 -22.43 -4.53
C MET A 303 6.61 -20.97 -4.86
N ARG A 304 7.10 -20.02 -4.06
CA ARG A 304 6.87 -18.59 -4.32
C ARG A 304 7.45 -18.14 -5.66
N LEU A 305 8.68 -18.53 -5.96
CA LEU A 305 9.33 -18.18 -7.24
C LEU A 305 8.56 -18.76 -8.43
N LEU A 306 8.24 -20.04 -8.38
CA LEU A 306 7.58 -20.72 -9.48
C LEU A 306 6.10 -20.33 -9.62
N ALA A 307 5.43 -19.98 -8.52
CA ALA A 307 4.10 -19.38 -8.56
C ALA A 307 4.12 -17.98 -9.18
N THR A 308 5.15 -17.16 -8.90
CA THR A 308 5.37 -15.90 -9.62
C THR A 308 5.59 -16.14 -11.12
N GLN A 309 6.36 -17.17 -11.49
CA GLN A 309 6.52 -17.54 -12.90
C GLN A 309 5.19 -17.91 -13.56
N ALA A 310 4.34 -18.69 -12.87
CA ALA A 310 3.02 -19.07 -13.38
C ALA A 310 2.15 -17.83 -13.69
N VAL A 311 2.18 -16.81 -12.83
CA VAL A 311 1.46 -15.54 -13.04
C VAL A 311 1.99 -14.82 -14.29
N PHE A 312 3.31 -14.70 -14.46
CA PHE A 312 3.88 -14.05 -15.65
C PHE A 312 3.65 -14.85 -16.94
N ILE A 313 3.61 -16.19 -16.88
CA ILE A 313 3.19 -17.01 -18.02
C ILE A 313 1.72 -16.70 -18.37
N THR A 314 0.84 -16.51 -17.37
CA THR A 314 -0.54 -16.08 -17.59
C THR A 314 -0.60 -14.72 -18.30
N VAL A 315 0.24 -13.76 -17.92
CA VAL A 315 0.38 -12.46 -18.62
C VAL A 315 0.79 -12.68 -20.08
N LEU A 316 1.84 -13.47 -20.33
CA LEU A 316 2.36 -13.69 -21.68
C LEU A 316 1.36 -14.40 -22.59
N LYS A 317 0.52 -15.28 -22.05
CA LYS A 317 -0.55 -15.95 -22.80
C LYS A 317 -1.77 -15.05 -23.04
N ASN A 318 -2.00 -14.06 -22.17
CA ASN A 318 -3.15 -13.14 -22.26
C ASN A 318 -2.71 -11.66 -22.21
N PRO A 319 -1.83 -11.20 -23.11
CA PRO A 319 -1.06 -9.98 -22.90
C PRO A 319 -1.89 -8.70 -23.04
N LEU A 320 -2.92 -8.66 -23.88
CA LEU A 320 -3.62 -7.41 -24.18
C LEU A 320 -4.68 -7.04 -23.12
N ILE A 321 -5.60 -7.96 -22.83
CA ILE A 321 -6.80 -7.71 -22.02
C ILE A 321 -6.74 -8.46 -20.67
N GLY A 322 -5.80 -9.40 -20.51
CA GLY A 322 -5.72 -10.24 -19.33
C GLY A 322 -6.83 -11.30 -19.27
N VAL A 323 -6.92 -11.99 -18.14
CA VAL A 323 -7.84 -13.11 -17.88
C VAL A 323 -9.07 -12.72 -17.06
N GLY A 324 -9.19 -11.44 -16.68
CA GLY A 324 -10.28 -10.93 -15.84
C GLY A 324 -9.98 -10.98 -14.34
N PHE A 325 -10.64 -10.08 -13.60
CA PHE A 325 -10.41 -9.89 -12.17
C PHE A 325 -10.88 -11.11 -11.37
N GLY A 326 -10.04 -11.56 -10.44
CA GLY A 326 -10.32 -12.74 -9.60
C GLY A 326 -10.24 -14.09 -10.32
N GLN A 327 -9.83 -14.13 -11.60
CA GLN A 327 -9.67 -15.36 -12.37
C GLN A 327 -8.24 -15.90 -12.41
N THR A 328 -7.25 -15.11 -11.98
CA THR A 328 -5.81 -15.46 -12.03
C THR A 328 -5.51 -16.83 -11.46
N SER A 329 -6.08 -17.17 -10.30
CA SER A 329 -5.88 -18.48 -9.67
C SER A 329 -6.12 -19.66 -10.60
N HIS A 330 -7.18 -19.63 -11.43
CA HIS A 330 -7.49 -20.74 -12.35
C HIS A 330 -6.39 -20.90 -13.40
N PHE A 331 -6.03 -19.79 -14.06
CA PHE A 331 -5.00 -19.78 -15.09
C PHE A 331 -3.61 -20.06 -14.54
N ASN A 332 -3.33 -19.66 -13.29
CA ASN A 332 -2.08 -19.99 -12.62
C ASN A 332 -1.95 -21.50 -12.38
N PHE A 333 -3.03 -22.22 -12.07
CA PHE A 333 -2.98 -23.70 -12.01
C PHE A 333 -2.64 -24.33 -13.36
N ILE A 334 -3.22 -23.82 -14.45
CA ILE A 334 -2.96 -24.28 -15.81
C ILE A 334 -1.49 -24.01 -16.20
N ASN A 335 -1.01 -22.80 -15.90
CA ASN A 335 0.30 -22.30 -16.29
C ASN A 335 1.41 -22.63 -15.30
N ALA A 336 1.10 -23.31 -14.19
CA ALA A 336 2.08 -23.74 -13.20
C ALA A 336 3.10 -24.70 -13.84
N PRO A 337 4.42 -24.42 -13.72
CA PRO A 337 5.47 -25.33 -14.17
C PRO A 337 5.29 -26.74 -13.56
N SER A 338 5.70 -27.78 -14.28
CA SER A 338 5.58 -29.17 -13.82
C SER A 338 6.30 -29.41 -12.49
N SER A 339 7.41 -28.71 -12.25
CA SER A 339 8.16 -28.74 -10.99
C SER A 339 7.33 -28.26 -9.78
N VAL A 340 6.44 -27.29 -9.96
CA VAL A 340 5.53 -26.83 -8.90
C VAL A 340 4.56 -27.92 -8.47
N LYS A 341 4.09 -28.71 -9.43
CA LYS A 341 3.02 -29.68 -9.19
C LYS A 341 3.44 -30.82 -8.26
N GLN A 342 4.75 -30.99 -8.08
CA GLN A 342 5.37 -31.99 -7.23
C GLN A 342 5.54 -31.52 -5.77
N LEU A 343 5.39 -30.21 -5.50
CA LEU A 343 5.56 -29.65 -4.16
C LEU A 343 4.33 -29.93 -3.28
N ALA A 344 4.56 -30.23 -2.00
CA ALA A 344 3.47 -30.48 -1.04
C ALA A 344 2.52 -29.26 -0.89
N GLU A 345 3.08 -28.05 -0.93
CA GLU A 345 2.33 -26.79 -0.84
C GLU A 345 1.35 -26.61 -2.03
N TYR A 346 1.70 -27.14 -3.21
CA TYR A 346 0.80 -27.12 -4.37
C TYR A 346 -0.45 -27.98 -4.15
N GLN A 347 -0.31 -29.12 -3.49
CA GLN A 347 -1.45 -30.01 -3.20
C GLN A 347 -2.45 -29.35 -2.24
N LEU A 348 -1.96 -28.54 -1.29
CA LEU A 348 -2.80 -27.74 -0.41
C LEU A 348 -3.59 -26.67 -1.20
N PHE A 349 -2.95 -26.01 -2.17
CA PHE A 349 -3.63 -25.05 -3.05
C PHE A 349 -4.67 -25.70 -3.95
N LEU A 350 -4.35 -26.86 -4.54
CA LEU A 350 -5.31 -27.64 -5.32
C LEU A 350 -6.55 -28.01 -4.50
N LYS A 351 -6.36 -28.49 -3.27
CA LYS A 351 -7.47 -28.82 -2.35
C LYS A 351 -8.36 -27.61 -2.08
N ASN A 352 -7.75 -26.43 -1.91
CA ASN A 352 -8.47 -25.18 -1.64
C ASN A 352 -8.99 -24.49 -2.91
N LYS A 353 -8.66 -25.01 -4.10
CA LYS A 353 -8.97 -24.41 -5.41
C LYS A 353 -8.48 -22.95 -5.55
N GLU A 354 -7.44 -22.59 -4.82
CA GLU A 354 -6.87 -21.24 -4.79
C GLU A 354 -5.35 -21.29 -4.92
N PHE A 355 -4.83 -20.66 -5.97
CA PHE A 355 -3.41 -20.51 -6.25
C PHE A 355 -3.02 -19.05 -6.08
N PRO A 356 -2.16 -18.72 -5.11
CA PRO A 356 -1.91 -17.33 -4.72
C PRO A 356 -1.10 -16.58 -5.77
N ASP A 357 -1.44 -15.30 -5.96
CA ASP A 357 -0.65 -14.37 -6.76
C ASP A 357 0.58 -13.93 -5.95
N GLN A 358 1.76 -14.44 -6.33
CA GLN A 358 3.04 -14.16 -5.63
C GLN A 358 3.76 -12.89 -6.14
N SER A 359 3.13 -12.15 -7.05
CA SER A 359 3.56 -10.85 -7.55
C SER A 359 2.35 -9.94 -7.77
N ALA A 360 2.36 -8.75 -7.19
CA ALA A 360 1.28 -7.79 -7.36
C ALA A 360 1.20 -7.25 -8.80
N TRP A 361 2.34 -6.94 -9.41
CA TRP A 361 2.36 -6.52 -10.82
C TRP A 361 1.98 -7.64 -11.76
N GLY A 362 2.47 -8.86 -11.49
CA GLY A 362 2.01 -10.04 -12.20
C GLY A 362 0.49 -10.18 -12.14
N ALA A 363 -0.09 -10.02 -10.94
CA ALA A 363 -1.54 -10.10 -10.76
C ALA A 363 -2.30 -9.02 -11.55
N VAL A 364 -1.88 -7.75 -11.43
CA VAL A 364 -2.53 -6.62 -12.14
C VAL A 364 -2.46 -6.84 -13.66
N LEU A 365 -1.28 -7.18 -14.18
CA LEU A 365 -1.11 -7.43 -15.61
C LEU A 365 -1.86 -8.68 -16.08
N ALA A 366 -1.92 -9.73 -15.26
CA ALA A 366 -2.65 -10.94 -15.61
C ALA A 366 -4.16 -10.68 -15.60
N GLN A 367 -4.68 -9.91 -14.65
CA GLN A 367 -6.10 -9.61 -14.54
C GLN A 367 -6.61 -8.65 -15.62
N PHE A 368 -5.81 -7.62 -15.94
CA PHE A 368 -6.27 -6.48 -16.74
C PHE A 368 -5.51 -6.30 -18.07
N GLY A 369 -4.44 -7.06 -18.29
CA GLY A 369 -3.60 -6.95 -19.48
C GLY A 369 -2.72 -5.70 -19.53
N LEU A 370 -1.88 -5.65 -20.56
CA LEU A 370 -0.94 -4.56 -20.80
C LEU A 370 -1.63 -3.25 -21.17
N ILE A 371 -2.81 -3.27 -21.79
CA ILE A 371 -3.51 -2.04 -22.17
C ILE A 371 -3.81 -1.21 -20.92
N ILE A 372 -4.43 -1.83 -19.91
CA ILE A 372 -4.75 -1.17 -18.64
C ILE A 372 -3.45 -0.85 -17.88
N GLY A 373 -2.47 -1.77 -17.87
CA GLY A 373 -1.17 -1.52 -17.25
C GLY A 373 -0.45 -0.28 -17.79
N ILE A 374 -0.40 -0.13 -19.12
CA ILE A 374 0.22 1.02 -19.79
C ILE A 374 -0.53 2.31 -19.48
N ILE A 375 -1.87 2.30 -19.50
CA ILE A 375 -2.68 3.48 -19.14
C ILE A 375 -2.36 3.95 -17.72
N ILE A 376 -2.25 3.03 -16.76
CA ILE A 376 -1.91 3.34 -15.37
C ILE A 376 -0.50 3.93 -15.29
N VAL A 377 0.49 3.32 -15.95
CA VAL A 377 1.88 3.79 -15.95
C VAL A 377 1.97 5.20 -16.55
N ILE A 378 1.34 5.42 -17.71
CA ILE A 378 1.28 6.75 -18.36
C ILE A 378 0.66 7.77 -17.40
N TYR A 379 -0.44 7.43 -16.73
CA TYR A 379 -1.09 8.31 -15.78
C TYR A 379 -0.18 8.68 -14.61
N ILE A 380 0.52 7.70 -14.01
CA ILE A 380 1.48 7.94 -12.92
C ILE A 380 2.60 8.86 -13.37
N ILE A 381 3.16 8.64 -14.57
CA ILE A 381 4.22 9.50 -15.13
C ILE A 381 3.72 10.94 -15.26
N HIS A 382 2.54 11.15 -15.86
CA HIS A 382 1.96 12.48 -16.00
C HIS A 382 1.67 13.12 -14.64
N LEU A 383 1.13 12.37 -13.68
CA LEU A 383 0.90 12.84 -12.32
C LEU A 383 2.18 13.39 -11.69
N LEU A 384 3.29 12.63 -11.76
CA LEU A 384 4.57 13.03 -11.18
C LEU A 384 5.19 14.23 -11.92
N LEU A 385 5.06 14.28 -13.25
CA LEU A 385 5.54 15.41 -14.05
C LEU A 385 4.77 16.70 -13.75
N ASP A 386 3.45 16.61 -13.62
CA ASP A 386 2.58 17.75 -13.27
C ASP A 386 2.93 18.27 -11.87
N LEU A 387 3.04 17.38 -10.88
CA LEU A 387 3.44 17.76 -9.52
C LEU A 387 4.82 18.41 -9.49
N LYS A 388 5.79 17.87 -10.24
CA LYS A 388 7.13 18.46 -10.37
C LYS A 388 7.09 19.85 -11.00
N LYS A 389 6.28 20.03 -12.05
CA LYS A 389 6.13 21.32 -12.74
C LYS A 389 5.51 22.36 -11.80
N SER A 390 4.43 21.99 -11.11
CA SER A 390 3.72 22.89 -10.19
C SER A 390 4.58 23.29 -8.98
N THR A 391 5.29 22.34 -8.36
CA THR A 391 6.21 22.64 -7.25
C THR A 391 7.40 23.50 -7.68
N LYS A 392 7.98 23.23 -8.85
CA LYS A 392 9.04 24.08 -9.42
C LYS A 392 8.54 25.50 -9.70
N TRP A 393 7.32 25.66 -10.20
CA TRP A 393 6.74 26.99 -10.41
C TRP A 393 6.61 27.76 -9.09
N LEU A 394 6.08 27.12 -8.05
CA LEU A 394 5.96 27.72 -6.71
C LEU A 394 7.31 28.11 -6.12
N GLN A 395 8.34 27.29 -6.35
CA GLN A 395 9.72 27.59 -5.92
C GLN A 395 10.29 28.82 -6.63
N ILE A 396 10.13 28.91 -7.96
CA ILE A 396 10.65 30.03 -8.77
C ILE A 396 9.99 31.35 -8.35
N HIS A 397 8.69 31.33 -8.08
CA HIS A 397 7.92 32.51 -7.66
C HIS A 397 7.96 32.73 -6.14
N GLN A 398 8.81 31.99 -5.41
CA GLN A 398 9.01 32.12 -3.96
C GLN A 398 7.72 32.13 -3.13
N ILE A 399 6.72 31.36 -3.56
CA ILE A 399 5.44 31.28 -2.85
C ILE A 399 5.65 30.69 -1.46
N THR A 400 5.07 31.33 -0.45
CA THR A 400 5.18 30.89 0.94
C THR A 400 4.69 29.46 1.10
N GLY A 401 5.47 28.65 1.83
CA GLY A 401 5.14 27.24 2.07
C GLY A 401 5.51 26.27 0.94
N TYR A 402 6.17 26.70 -0.15
CA TYR A 402 6.54 25.80 -1.26
C TYR A 402 7.38 24.58 -0.82
N GLN A 403 8.13 24.67 0.29
CA GLN A 403 8.91 23.55 0.82
C GLN A 403 8.02 22.38 1.27
N TYR A 404 6.84 22.68 1.82
CA TYR A 404 5.84 21.67 2.14
C TYR A 404 5.32 20.99 0.86
N ASP A 405 5.03 21.79 -0.17
CA ASP A 405 4.59 21.29 -1.47
C ASP A 405 5.65 20.40 -2.14
N GLN A 406 6.93 20.78 -2.04
CA GLN A 406 8.07 20.00 -2.50
C GLN A 406 8.18 18.65 -1.77
N ALA A 407 7.96 18.63 -0.45
CA ALA A 407 8.00 17.39 0.32
C ALA A 407 6.81 16.47 0.00
N ILE A 408 5.63 16.99 -0.31
CA ILE A 408 4.52 16.15 -0.79
C ILE A 408 4.84 15.55 -2.16
N TYR A 409 5.43 16.33 -3.08
CA TYR A 409 5.90 15.82 -4.37
C TYR A 409 6.95 14.70 -4.20
N ASP A 410 7.97 14.93 -3.36
CA ASP A 410 9.00 13.93 -3.09
C ASP A 410 8.39 12.65 -2.46
N SER A 411 7.39 12.80 -1.59
CA SER A 411 6.63 11.66 -1.05
C SER A 411 5.93 10.87 -2.16
N ALA A 412 5.35 11.53 -3.16
CA ALA A 412 4.72 10.86 -4.31
C ALA A 412 5.74 10.06 -5.13
N VAL A 413 6.96 10.60 -5.32
CA VAL A 413 8.06 9.91 -6.01
C VAL A 413 8.50 8.69 -5.21
N TYR A 414 8.74 8.82 -3.90
CA TYR A 414 9.14 7.69 -3.06
C TYR A 414 8.05 6.62 -2.96
N PHE A 415 6.78 7.01 -2.83
CA PHE A 415 5.65 6.10 -2.87
C PHE A 415 5.67 5.26 -4.15
N THR A 416 5.84 5.92 -5.31
CA THR A 416 5.84 5.26 -6.61
C THR A 416 7.01 4.27 -6.74
N ILE A 417 8.22 4.68 -6.35
CA ILE A 417 9.39 3.80 -6.45
C ILE A 417 9.25 2.59 -5.52
N ILE A 418 8.86 2.80 -4.25
CA ILE A 418 8.68 1.70 -3.31
C ILE A 418 7.58 0.75 -3.79
N PHE A 419 6.45 1.28 -4.27
CA PHE A 419 5.36 0.48 -4.81
C PHE A 419 5.78 -0.34 -6.03
N LEU A 420 6.54 0.25 -6.96
CA LEU A 420 7.07 -0.45 -8.14
C LEU A 420 7.98 -1.61 -7.75
N VAL A 421 8.92 -1.38 -6.83
CA VAL A 421 9.89 -2.41 -6.41
C VAL A 421 9.21 -3.51 -5.59
N LEU A 422 8.41 -3.14 -4.58
CA LEU A 422 7.75 -4.12 -3.72
C LEU A 422 6.61 -4.86 -4.43
N GLY A 423 6.00 -4.27 -5.45
CA GLY A 423 4.96 -4.93 -6.26
C GLY A 423 5.48 -6.13 -7.07
N MET A 424 6.80 -6.34 -7.15
CA MET A 424 7.37 -7.56 -7.70
C MET A 424 7.18 -8.78 -6.78
N LEU A 425 6.94 -8.54 -5.49
CA LEU A 425 6.65 -9.56 -4.49
C LEU A 425 5.14 -9.66 -4.21
N SER A 426 4.77 -10.62 -3.37
CA SER A 426 3.40 -10.77 -2.88
C SER A 426 3.05 -9.65 -1.91
N ILE A 427 2.33 -8.65 -2.42
CA ILE A 427 1.63 -7.61 -1.67
C ILE A 427 0.22 -7.47 -2.22
N GLN A 428 -0.74 -7.10 -1.37
CA GLN A 428 -2.09 -6.82 -1.81
C GLN A 428 -2.17 -5.37 -2.33
N TRP A 429 -2.05 -5.20 -3.65
CA TRP A 429 -2.05 -3.89 -4.31
C TRP A 429 -3.34 -3.09 -4.10
N SER A 430 -4.45 -3.79 -3.86
CA SER A 430 -5.77 -3.17 -3.72
C SER A 430 -6.04 -2.58 -2.35
N PHE A 431 -5.13 -2.68 -1.36
CA PHE A 431 -5.37 -2.15 -0.01
C PHE A 431 -5.79 -0.68 -0.01
N ASP A 432 -6.81 -0.37 0.79
CA ASP A 432 -7.40 0.96 0.89
C ASP A 432 -6.38 2.05 1.20
N LEU A 433 -5.39 1.77 2.05
CA LEU A 433 -4.35 2.74 2.37
C LEU A 433 -3.53 3.14 1.12
N PHE A 434 -3.17 2.19 0.26
CA PHE A 434 -2.42 2.47 -0.96
C PHE A 434 -3.24 3.31 -1.92
N ILE A 435 -4.51 2.93 -2.09
CA ILE A 435 -5.44 3.62 -2.98
C ILE A 435 -5.75 5.03 -2.46
N LEU A 436 -5.95 5.20 -1.15
CA LEU A 436 -6.14 6.52 -0.52
C LEU A 436 -4.93 7.42 -0.70
N ILE A 437 -3.72 6.92 -0.46
CA ILE A 437 -2.50 7.72 -0.63
C ILE A 437 -2.27 8.06 -2.11
N PHE A 438 -2.53 7.12 -3.01
CA PHE A 438 -2.49 7.40 -4.45
C PHE A 438 -3.48 8.51 -4.83
N PHE A 439 -4.75 8.41 -4.40
CA PHE A 439 -5.74 9.46 -4.66
C PHE A 439 -5.46 10.77 -3.92
N PHE A 440 -4.75 10.74 -2.78
CA PHE A 440 -4.25 11.94 -2.13
C PHE A 440 -3.31 12.68 -3.09
N PHE A 441 -2.35 12.02 -3.73
CA PHE A 441 -1.47 12.66 -4.71
C PHE A 441 -2.22 13.16 -5.95
N VAL A 442 -3.19 12.39 -6.45
CA VAL A 442 -4.06 12.81 -7.57
C VAL A 442 -4.80 14.10 -7.24
N ASN A 443 -5.47 14.16 -6.09
CA ASN A 443 -6.22 15.33 -5.66
C ASN A 443 -5.28 16.50 -5.30
N TYR A 444 -4.09 16.21 -4.78
CA TYR A 444 -3.08 17.22 -4.50
C TYR A 444 -2.63 17.96 -5.75
N ARG A 445 -2.45 17.24 -6.88
CA ARG A 445 -2.17 17.88 -8.18
C ARG A 445 -3.24 18.90 -8.55
N HIS A 446 -4.52 18.55 -8.41
CA HIS A 446 -5.63 19.46 -8.69
C HIS A 446 -5.69 20.63 -7.72
N TYR A 447 -5.33 20.43 -6.45
CA TYR A 447 -5.16 21.51 -5.47
C TYR A 447 -4.03 22.47 -5.88
N LEU A 448 -2.84 21.97 -6.22
CA LEU A 448 -1.71 22.82 -6.65
C LEU A 448 -2.05 23.65 -7.89
N ASN A 449 -2.72 23.05 -8.88
CA ASN A 449 -3.13 23.80 -10.07
C ASN A 449 -4.07 24.97 -9.71
N ARG A 450 -5.05 24.74 -8.82
CA ARG A 450 -5.93 25.81 -8.31
C ARG A 450 -5.15 26.88 -7.54
N LYS A 451 -4.21 26.46 -6.67
CA LYS A 451 -3.34 27.37 -5.91
C LYS A 451 -2.54 28.27 -6.85
N ILE A 452 -1.96 27.72 -7.91
CA ILE A 452 -1.21 28.49 -8.92
C ILE A 452 -2.12 29.45 -9.68
N THR A 453 -3.28 28.99 -10.16
CA THR A 453 -4.24 29.85 -10.86
C THR A 453 -4.71 31.03 -10.00
N ASN A 454 -4.96 30.80 -8.71
CA ASN A 454 -5.37 31.87 -7.80
C ASN A 454 -4.24 32.89 -7.58
N ASN A 455 -3.00 32.44 -7.34
CA ASN A 455 -1.86 33.35 -7.19
C ASN A 455 -1.56 34.15 -8.47
N LEU A 456 -1.81 33.58 -9.66
CA LEU A 456 -1.70 34.33 -10.92
C LEU A 456 -2.75 35.44 -11.03
N LYS A 457 -3.99 35.19 -10.57
CA LYS A 457 -5.06 36.19 -10.54
C LYS A 457 -4.81 37.28 -9.51
N ASP A 458 -4.33 36.90 -8.33
CA ASP A 458 -4.00 37.84 -7.26
C ASP A 458 -2.74 38.67 -7.60
N GLY A 459 -1.84 38.11 -8.42
CA GLY A 459 -0.62 38.77 -8.93
C GLY A 459 -0.84 39.80 -10.03
N GLU A 460 -2.03 39.91 -10.64
CA GLU A 460 -2.37 41.00 -11.57
C GLU A 460 -2.65 42.35 -10.85
N VAL A 461 -2.63 42.38 -9.52
CA VAL A 461 -2.93 43.59 -8.72
C VAL A 461 -1.69 44.30 -8.16
N TYR A 462 -0.49 43.74 -8.31
CA TYR A 462 0.75 44.39 -7.84
C TYR A 462 1.89 44.29 -8.85
N ILE A 463 1.70 44.95 -10.00
CA ILE A 463 2.82 45.59 -10.69
C ILE A 463 2.87 47.00 -10.13
N TYR A 464 3.64 47.21 -9.05
CA TYR A 464 4.11 48.57 -8.75
C TYR A 464 5.30 48.83 -9.67
N ASP A 465 5.15 49.88 -10.48
CA ASP A 465 6.19 50.51 -11.31
C ASP A 465 7.52 50.72 -10.57
#